data_AF-A0A4Z2E7L0-F1
#
_entry.id   AF-A0A4Z2E7L0-F1
#
_cell.length_a   1.000
_cell.length_b   1.000
_cell.length_c   1.000
_cell.angle_alpha   90.00
_cell.angle_beta   90.00
_cell.angle_gamma   90.00
#
_symmetry.space_group_name_H-M   'P 1'
#
loop_
_entity.id
_entity.type
_entity.pdbx_description
1 polymer ?
#
loop_
_entity_poly.entity_id
_entity_poly.type
_entity_poly.pdbx_seq_one_letter_code
_entity_poly.pdbx_strand_id
1 'polypeptide(L)'
;MFACAMYPTEDDFIQTVREEVVQQVQRLKSHPSIITWSGNNENEAALATDWFNIPASQRPVYLKDYVTLYVDNIRALVQEVGV
;
A
#
# COMPACT_ATOMS: atom_id res chain seq x y z
N MET A 1 0.20 -7.38 0.55
CA MET A 1 -0.58 -7.72 1.78
C MET A 1 -0.05 -6.88 2.95
N PHE A 2 -0.82 -5.93 3.48
CA PHE A 2 -0.32 -4.92 4.43
C PHE A 2 -1.32 -4.64 5.56
N ALA A 3 -0.88 -4.65 6.82
CA ALA A 3 -1.79 -4.53 7.96
C ALA A 3 -1.12 -4.02 9.24
N CYS A 4 -1.75 -3.03 9.89
CA CYS A 4 -1.42 -2.50 11.23
C CYS A 4 0.08 -2.21 11.45
N ALA A 5 0.76 -1.71 10.41
CA ALA A 5 2.20 -1.45 10.43
C ALA A 5 2.57 -0.37 9.41
N MET A 6 3.64 0.38 9.69
CA MET A 6 4.29 1.23 8.69
C MET A 6 5.29 0.38 7.91
N TYR A 7 5.27 0.52 6.59
CA TYR A 7 6.12 -0.24 5.68
C TYR A 7 7.13 0.69 5.04
N PRO A 8 8.33 0.20 4.75
CA PRO A 8 9.40 1.05 4.27
C PRO A 8 9.23 1.26 2.75
N THR A 9 9.96 2.21 2.17
CA THR A 9 9.81 2.61 0.76
C THR A 9 11.13 2.73 0.03
N GLU A 10 12.14 1.97 0.45
CA GLU A 10 13.37 1.80 -0.33
C GLU A 10 13.05 1.10 -1.66
N ASP A 11 13.84 1.41 -2.69
CA ASP A 11 13.58 0.98 -4.06
C ASP A 11 13.52 -0.55 -4.21
N ASP A 12 14.34 -1.28 -3.46
CA ASP A 12 14.33 -2.74 -3.46
C ASP A 12 13.03 -3.31 -2.86
N PHE A 13 12.58 -2.79 -1.73
CA PHE A 13 11.29 -3.18 -1.14
C PHE A 13 10.13 -2.84 -2.09
N ILE A 14 10.07 -1.62 -2.62
CA ILE A 14 9.02 -1.22 -3.56
C ILE A 14 9.01 -2.11 -4.80
N GLN A 15 10.16 -2.49 -5.34
CA GLN A 15 10.22 -3.38 -6.49
C GLN A 15 9.60 -4.74 -6.17
N THR A 16 9.86 -5.32 -5.00
CA THR A 16 9.20 -6.58 -4.58
C THR A 16 7.68 -6.42 -4.43
N VAL A 17 7.20 -5.28 -3.91
CA VAL A 17 5.76 -5.00 -3.79
C VAL A 17 5.12 -4.88 -5.16
N ARG A 18 5.76 -4.17 -6.10
CA ARG A 18 5.25 -4.02 -7.47
C ARG A 18 5.10 -5.37 -8.16
N GLU A 19 6.09 -6.25 -8.00
CA GLU A 19 6.02 -7.63 -8.50
C GLU A 19 4.88 -8.43 -7.87
N GLU A 20 4.72 -8.39 -6.55
CA GLU A 20 3.60 -9.03 -5.84
C GLU A 20 2.26 -8.53 -6.38
N VAL A 21 2.07 -7.22 -6.46
CA VAL A 21 0.80 -6.61 -6.86
C VAL A 21 0.43 -6.99 -8.29
N VAL A 22 1.37 -6.90 -9.24
CA VAL A 22 1.11 -7.28 -10.63
C VAL A 22 0.69 -8.74 -10.74
N GLN A 23 1.46 -9.64 -10.11
CA GLN A 23 1.16 -11.07 -10.13
C GLN A 23 -0.21 -11.38 -9.52
N GLN A 24 -0.53 -10.80 -8.36
CA GLN A 24 -1.77 -11.08 -7.65
C GLN A 24 -3.00 -10.50 -8.35
N VAL A 25 -2.92 -9.27 -8.85
CA VAL A 25 -4.03 -8.64 -9.58
C VAL A 25 -4.31 -9.39 -10.87
N GLN A 26 -3.28 -9.73 -11.66
CA GLN A 26 -3.46 -10.51 -12.89
C GLN A 26 -4.09 -11.88 -12.62
N ARG A 27 -3.67 -12.55 -11.53
CA ARG A 27 -4.22 -13.86 -11.14
C ARG A 27 -5.69 -13.79 -10.72
N LEU A 28 -6.11 -12.70 -10.09
CA LEU A 28 -7.40 -12.63 -9.40
C LEU A 28 -8.46 -11.79 -10.12
N LYS A 29 -8.09 -10.87 -11.04
CA LYS A 29 -9.03 -9.90 -11.63
C LYS A 29 -10.20 -10.50 -12.40
N SER A 30 -10.11 -11.75 -12.85
CA SER A 30 -11.19 -12.46 -13.56
C SER A 30 -12.25 -13.07 -12.64
N HIS A 31 -12.06 -13.03 -11.32
CA HIS A 31 -13.00 -13.61 -10.36
C HIS A 31 -14.13 -12.62 -10.01
N PRO A 32 -15.39 -12.89 -10.42
CA PRO A 32 -16.51 -11.96 -10.23
C PRO A 32 -16.91 -11.76 -8.77
N SER A 33 -16.44 -12.62 -7.86
CA SER A 33 -16.63 -12.46 -6.41
C SER A 33 -15.85 -11.27 -5.83
N ILE A 34 -14.82 -10.78 -6.54
CA ILE A 34 -14.00 -9.65 -6.11
C ILE A 34 -14.62 -8.37 -6.64
N ILE A 35 -15.23 -7.58 -5.75
CA ILE A 35 -15.91 -6.32 -6.09
C ILE A 35 -15.10 -5.08 -5.73
N THR A 36 -14.01 -5.23 -4.96
CA THR A 36 -13.16 -4.13 -4.53
C THR A 36 -11.74 -4.61 -4.23
N TRP A 37 -10.79 -3.69 -4.33
CA TRP A 37 -9.40 -3.85 -3.91
C TRP A 37 -9.12 -2.85 -2.80
N SER A 38 -8.66 -3.34 -1.64
CA SER A 38 -8.20 -2.50 -0.53
C SER A 38 -6.69 -2.55 -0.41
N GLY A 39 -6.04 -1.40 -0.24
CA GLY A 39 -4.57 -1.30 -0.22
C GLY A 39 -3.93 -1.84 1.06
N ASN A 40 -4.61 -1.72 2.21
CA ASN A 40 -4.12 -2.17 3.50
C ASN A 40 -5.26 -2.37 4.51
N ASN A 41 -4.91 -2.86 5.70
CA ASN A 41 -5.74 -2.84 6.89
C ASN A 41 -5.21 -1.80 7.90
N GLU A 42 -6.05 -0.83 8.25
CA GLU A 42 -5.87 0.15 9.35
C GLU A 42 -4.64 1.08 9.29
N ASN A 43 -3.78 1.02 8.29
CA ASN A 43 -2.56 1.83 8.28
C ASN A 43 -2.85 3.33 8.18
N GLU A 44 -3.95 3.72 7.52
CA GLU A 44 -4.41 5.11 7.52
C GLU A 44 -4.80 5.57 8.93
N ALA A 45 -5.58 4.75 9.64
CA ALA A 45 -6.00 5.04 11.01
C ALA A 45 -4.79 5.08 11.95
N ALA A 46 -3.84 4.15 11.80
CA ALA A 46 -2.62 4.11 12.60
C ALA A 46 -1.78 5.37 12.43
N LEU A 47 -1.69 5.91 11.20
CA LEU A 47 -0.98 7.15 10.92
C LEU A 47 -1.75 8.39 11.39
N ALA A 48 -3.07 8.42 11.17
CA ALA A 48 -3.92 9.54 11.56
C ALA A 48 -4.06 9.70 13.08
N THR A 49 -4.04 8.58 13.82
CA THR A 49 -4.21 8.54 15.28
C THR A 49 -2.95 8.17 16.04
N ASP A 50 -1.80 8.14 15.36
CA ASP A 50 -0.45 7.98 15.94
C ASP A 50 -0.26 6.74 16.83
N TRP A 51 -0.68 5.56 16.36
CA TRP A 51 -0.58 4.31 17.12
C TRP A 51 0.85 3.98 17.56
N PHE A 52 1.84 4.43 16.79
CA PHE A 52 3.25 4.10 16.98
C PHE A 52 4.05 5.20 17.69
N ASN A 53 3.40 6.27 18.16
CA ASN A 53 4.05 7.43 18.81
C ASN A 53 5.18 8.02 17.95
N ILE A 54 4.90 8.27 16.66
CA ILE A 54 5.85 8.76 15.66
C ILE A 54 6.29 10.17 16.05
N PRO A 55 7.60 10.43 16.20
CA PRO A 55 8.11 11.77 16.46
C PRO A 55 7.58 12.79 15.45
N ALA A 56 7.19 13.98 15.90
CA ALA A 56 6.58 14.99 15.02
C ALA A 56 7.47 15.35 13.83
N SER A 57 8.80 15.30 14.01
CA SER A 57 9.79 15.51 12.95
C SER A 57 9.80 14.43 11.87
N GLN A 58 9.35 13.21 12.18
CA GLN A 58 9.32 12.07 11.25
C GLN A 58 7.94 11.87 10.61
N ARG A 59 6.86 12.43 11.17
CA ARG A 59 5.51 12.34 10.60
C ARG A 59 5.41 12.68 9.10
N PRO A 60 6.09 13.73 8.59
CA PRO A 60 6.06 14.02 7.15
C PRO A 60 6.63 12.90 6.28
N VAL A 61 7.62 12.15 6.79
CA VAL A 61 8.21 11.00 6.09
C VAL A 61 7.18 9.87 6.00
N TYR A 62 6.58 9.47 7.13
CA TYR A 62 5.58 8.40 7.11
C TYR A 62 4.32 8.73 6.28
N LEU A 63 3.91 10.00 6.21
CA LEU A 63 2.85 10.44 5.30
C LEU A 63 3.26 10.27 3.83
N LYS A 64 4.48 10.69 3.48
CA LYS A 64 5.03 10.52 2.13
C LYS A 64 5.14 9.04 1.78
N ASP A 65 5.60 8.21 2.71
CA ASP A 65 5.81 6.79 2.50
C ASP A 65 4.47 6.06 2.31
N TYR A 66 3.44 6.41 3.09
CA TYR A 66 2.08 5.91 2.90
C TYR A 66 1.56 6.20 1.48
N VAL A 67 1.72 7.45 1.01
CA VAL A 67 1.30 7.84 -0.35
C VAL A 67 2.12 7.09 -1.41
N THR A 68 3.44 7.02 -1.23
CA THR A 68 4.35 6.34 -2.17
C THR A 68 3.96 4.88 -2.35
N LEU A 69 3.68 4.16 -1.24
CA LEU A 69 3.33 2.75 -1.28
C LEU A 69 1.91 2.53 -1.81
N TYR A 70 0.90 3.15 -1.20
CA TYR A 70 -0.50 2.81 -1.47
C TYR A 70 -1.08 3.52 -2.69
N VAL A 71 -0.64 4.74 -2.99
CA VAL A 71 -1.19 5.56 -4.07
C VAL A 71 -0.32 5.45 -5.32
N ASP A 72 0.96 5.78 -5.20
CA ASP A 72 1.84 5.90 -6.37
C ASP A 72 2.25 4.54 -6.95
N ASN A 73 2.23 3.49 -6.12
CA ASN A 73 2.56 2.12 -6.54
C ASN A 73 1.33 1.21 -6.58
N ILE A 74 0.74 0.85 -5.44
CA ILE A 74 -0.34 -0.17 -5.39
C ILE A 74 -1.56 0.27 -6.21
N ARG A 75 -2.11 1.46 -5.95
CA ARG A 75 -3.29 1.95 -6.68
C ARG A 75 -3.00 2.13 -8.17
N ALA A 76 -1.86 2.73 -8.53
CA ALA A 76 -1.47 2.91 -9.92
C ALA A 76 -1.42 1.56 -10.68
N LEU A 77 -0.79 0.55 -10.09
CA LEU A 77 -0.73 -0.79 -10.69
C LEU A 77 -2.10 -1.46 -10.78
N VAL A 78 -2.91 -1.42 -9.72
CA VAL A 78 -4.27 -1.98 -9.76
C VAL A 78 -5.11 -1.33 -10.87
N GLN A 79 -4.94 -0.03 -11.14
CA GLN A 79 -5.63 0.65 -12.24
C GLN A 79 -5.09 0.27 -13.62
N GLU A 80 -3.78 0.03 -13.73
CA GLU A 80 -3.13 -0.37 -14.98
C GLU A 80 -3.45 -1.81 -15.38
N VAL A 81 -3.32 -2.76 -14.44
CA VAL A 81 -3.50 -4.20 -14.74
C VAL A 81 -4.84 -4.78 -14.31
N GLY A 82 -5.56 -4.14 -13.39
CA GLY A 82 -6.80 -4.67 -12.80
C GLY A 82 -8.08 -4.34 -13.56
N VAL A 83 -8.01 -3.46 -14.55
CA VAL A 83 -9.08 -3.22 -15.54
C VAL A 83 -8.93 -4.18 -16.73
#